data_AF-A0A562E2E9-F1
#
_entry.id   AF-A0A562E2E9-F1
#
_cell.length_a   1.000
_cell.length_b   1.000
_cell.length_c   1.000
_cell.angle_alpha   90.00
_cell.angle_beta   90.00
_cell.angle_gamma   90.00
#
_symmetry.space_group_name_H-M   'P 1'
#
loop_
_entity.id
_entity.type
_entity.pdbx_description
1 polymer ?
#
loop_
_entity_poly.entity_id
_entity_poly.type
_entity_poly.pdbx_seq_one_letter_code
_entity_poly.pdbx_strand_id
1 'polypeptide(L)'
;MAWLLLATVLLAVVAALCWPQAAVRLLGGGRYVLHELPPTGFSAEEPTPAASEAARVEETRPLPRLIAQADWSEPPPPDARLAVADARQRQTKPPALPKPPQIPVPPPGQAGLVMLLRSDVLRPAAPAELARWKRRHAASAGRPASRELDQQLGRMPAYTIQGEMHFPADLTGAHAVVFLLGEKVPYPQGSPGHSVVLDLSSGSCIGAPCHGLLGE
;
A
#
# COMPACT_ATOMS: atom_id res chain seq x y z
N MET A 1 3.20 -5.08 62.12
CA MET A 1 3.01 -6.30 61.32
C MET A 1 2.36 -6.02 59.96
N ALA A 2 1.24 -5.30 59.86
CA ALA A 2 0.55 -5.01 58.59
C ALA A 2 1.36 -4.17 57.57
N TRP A 3 2.22 -3.27 58.05
CA TRP A 3 3.01 -2.38 57.19
C TRP A 3 4.12 -3.11 56.41
N LEU A 4 4.67 -4.18 56.99
CA LEU A 4 5.65 -5.03 56.33
C LEU A 4 5.01 -5.82 55.18
N LEU A 5 3.78 -6.30 55.37
CA LEU A 5 3.03 -7.00 54.32
C LEU A 5 2.71 -6.06 53.14
N LEU A 6 2.25 -4.84 53.42
CA LEU A 6 2.00 -3.83 52.39
C LEU A 6 3.28 -3.46 51.62
N ALA A 7 4.40 -3.27 52.30
CA ALA A 7 5.68 -2.99 51.66
C ALA A 7 6.14 -4.14 50.74
N THR A 8 5.98 -5.39 51.17
CA THR A 8 6.34 -6.55 50.33
C THR A 8 5.47 -6.69 49.09
N VAL A 9 4.16 -6.44 49.19
CA VAL A 9 3.25 -6.50 48.03
C VAL A 9 3.57 -5.38 47.04
N LEU A 10 3.83 -4.17 47.53
CA LEU A 10 4.16 -3.04 46.68
C LEU A 10 5.48 -3.24 45.94
N LEU A 11 6.47 -3.82 46.61
CA LEU A 11 7.78 -4.13 46.02
C LEU A 11 7.69 -5.26 44.99
N ALA A 12 6.82 -6.26 45.21
CA ALA A 12 6.54 -7.31 44.22
C ALA A 12 5.83 -6.77 42.97
N VAL A 13 4.88 -5.84 43.12
CA VAL A 13 4.18 -5.20 42.00
C VAL A 13 5.14 -4.33 41.18
N VAL A 14 5.99 -3.54 41.85
CA VAL A 14 7.02 -2.71 41.18
C VAL A 14 8.03 -3.58 40.44
N ALA A 15 8.47 -4.70 41.03
CA ALA A 15 9.37 -5.64 40.35
C ALA A 15 8.74 -6.28 39.10
N ALA A 16 7.43 -6.61 39.14
CA ALA A 16 6.71 -7.16 38.00
C ALA A 16 6.53 -6.14 36.85
N LEU A 17 6.37 -4.85 37.17
CA LEU A 17 6.29 -3.76 36.20
C LEU A 17 7.66 -3.41 35.59
N CYS A 18 8.76 -3.57 36.34
CA CYS A 18 10.11 -3.27 35.87
C CYS A 18 10.77 -4.40 35.06
N TRP A 19 10.25 -5.64 35.10
CA TRP A 19 10.77 -6.79 34.32
C TRP A 19 9.69 -7.53 33.53
N PRO A 20 9.16 -6.96 32.42
CA PRO A 20 8.20 -7.67 31.57
C PRO A 20 8.82 -8.87 30.82
N GLN A 21 10.16 -9.00 30.82
CA GLN A 21 10.91 -10.04 30.12
C GLN A 21 11.02 -11.37 30.90
N ALA A 22 10.68 -11.39 32.20
CA ALA A 22 10.76 -12.61 33.01
C ALA A 22 9.48 -13.47 33.00
N ALA A 23 8.33 -12.89 32.62
CA ALA A 23 7.05 -13.61 32.60
C ALA A 23 6.91 -14.59 31.41
N VAL A 24 7.70 -14.44 30.35
CA VAL A 24 7.63 -15.29 29.14
C VAL A 24 8.31 -16.66 29.34
N ARG A 25 9.02 -16.89 30.45
CA ARG A 25 9.70 -18.17 30.73
C ARG A 25 8.98 -19.12 31.69
N LEU A 26 7.77 -18.78 32.13
CA LEU A 26 6.97 -19.60 33.05
C LEU A 26 5.69 -20.21 32.45
N LEU A 27 5.43 -19.98 31.16
CA LEU A 27 4.41 -20.73 30.41
C LEU A 27 5.13 -21.66 29.42
N GLY A 28 5.13 -22.94 29.78
CA GLY A 28 5.87 -24.01 29.12
C GLY A 28 5.56 -24.22 27.64
N GLY A 29 6.39 -25.07 27.04
CA GLY A 29 6.50 -25.26 25.60
C GLY A 29 5.18 -25.52 24.89
N GLY A 30 4.78 -24.57 24.05
CA GLY A 30 3.85 -24.80 22.96
C GLY A 30 4.60 -25.25 21.72
N ARG A 31 4.89 -26.56 21.62
CA ARG A 31 5.18 -27.19 20.32
C ARG A 31 3.88 -27.15 19.52
N TYR A 32 3.71 -26.15 18.67
CA TYR A 32 2.71 -26.23 17.60
C TYR A 32 3.24 -27.25 16.59
N VAL A 33 2.80 -28.49 16.72
CA VAL A 33 2.92 -29.49 15.66
C VAL A 33 1.98 -29.03 14.55
N LEU A 34 2.54 -28.35 13.55
CA LEU A 34 1.89 -28.23 12.25
C LEU A 34 1.88 -29.63 11.65
N HIS A 35 0.70 -30.26 11.66
CA HIS A 35 0.43 -31.44 10.86
C HIS A 35 0.68 -31.06 9.40
N GLU A 36 1.71 -31.63 8.78
CA GLU A 36 1.88 -31.57 7.32
C GLU A 36 0.68 -32.27 6.68
N LEU A 37 -0.12 -31.51 5.94
CA LEU A 37 -1.02 -32.04 4.93
C LEU A 37 -0.24 -31.99 3.59
N PRO A 38 -0.12 -33.12 2.87
CA PRO A 38 0.65 -33.16 1.64
C PRO A 38 -0.07 -32.33 0.55
N PRO A 39 0.61 -31.43 -0.17
CA PRO A 39 0.10 -30.99 -1.45
C PRO A 39 0.21 -32.18 -2.40
N THR A 40 -0.96 -32.78 -2.64
CA THR A 40 -1.26 -33.67 -3.76
C THR A 40 -0.57 -33.19 -5.03
N GLY A 41 0.18 -34.10 -5.64
CA GLY A 41 0.81 -33.87 -6.93
C GLY A 41 -0.23 -33.47 -7.96
N PHE A 42 0.06 -32.38 -8.67
CA PHE A 42 -0.36 -32.23 -10.06
C PHE A 42 0.89 -31.87 -10.85
N SER A 43 1.25 -32.81 -11.72
CA SER A 43 2.32 -32.74 -12.70
C SER A 43 2.26 -31.43 -13.47
N ALA A 44 3.46 -30.92 -13.76
CA ALA A 44 3.69 -30.04 -14.89
C ALA A 44 3.20 -30.72 -16.17
N GLU A 45 2.29 -30.08 -16.89
CA GLU A 45 2.06 -30.33 -18.30
C GLU A 45 1.91 -28.98 -18.99
N GLU A 46 2.95 -28.58 -19.70
CA GLU A 46 2.93 -27.51 -20.69
C GLU A 46 2.05 -27.95 -21.87
N PRO A 47 1.27 -27.04 -22.46
CA PRO A 47 1.12 -27.12 -23.91
C PRO A 47 1.27 -25.77 -24.58
N THR A 48 2.34 -25.64 -25.36
CA THR A 48 2.46 -24.71 -26.49
C THR A 48 1.65 -25.23 -27.70
N PRO A 49 1.50 -24.46 -28.79
CA PRO A 49 0.31 -23.74 -29.18
C PRO A 49 -0.43 -24.39 -30.37
N ALA A 50 -1.75 -24.23 -30.47
CA ALA A 50 -2.47 -24.57 -31.70
C ALA A 50 -3.73 -23.71 -31.89
N ALA A 51 -3.84 -23.12 -33.10
CA ALA A 51 -5.03 -22.56 -33.75
C ALA A 51 -5.70 -21.35 -33.04
N SER A 52 -5.63 -20.09 -33.50
CA SER A 52 -5.59 -19.54 -34.87
C SER A 52 -6.60 -20.17 -35.84
N GLU A 53 -7.87 -20.28 -35.48
CA GLU A 53 -8.96 -20.45 -36.47
C GLU A 53 -10.36 -20.29 -35.83
N ALA A 54 -10.74 -19.07 -35.45
CA ALA A 54 -12.14 -18.81 -35.06
C ALA A 54 -12.65 -17.38 -35.31
N ALA A 55 -11.86 -16.48 -35.90
CA ALA A 55 -12.25 -15.07 -36.05
C ALA A 55 -12.31 -14.60 -37.52
N ARG A 56 -12.58 -15.51 -38.48
CA ARG A 56 -12.64 -15.17 -39.90
C ARG A 56 -13.88 -15.73 -40.59
N VAL A 57 -15.08 -15.43 -40.09
CA VAL A 57 -16.31 -15.50 -40.90
C VAL A 57 -17.34 -14.57 -40.27
N GLU A 58 -17.35 -13.28 -40.63
CA GLU A 58 -18.57 -12.44 -40.57
C GLU A 58 -18.36 -11.12 -41.34
N GLU A 59 -17.65 -11.14 -42.47
CA GLU A 59 -17.49 -9.95 -43.32
C GLU A 59 -17.94 -10.27 -44.74
N THR A 60 -19.26 -10.16 -44.98
CA THR A 60 -19.87 -9.81 -46.28
C THR A 60 -21.40 -9.81 -46.16
N ARG A 61 -21.98 -8.65 -45.81
CA ARG A 61 -23.33 -8.30 -46.26
C ARG A 61 -23.24 -7.01 -47.08
N PRO A 62 -23.71 -6.99 -48.34
CA PRO A 62 -23.64 -5.79 -49.17
C PRO A 62 -24.66 -4.76 -48.67
N LEU A 63 -24.22 -3.52 -48.53
CA LEU A 63 -25.07 -2.38 -48.17
C LEU A 63 -26.06 -2.07 -49.31
N PRO A 64 -27.34 -1.81 -49.02
CA PRO A 64 -28.27 -1.35 -50.03
C PRO A 64 -27.86 0.03 -50.55
N ARG A 65 -27.68 0.15 -51.87
CA ARG A 65 -27.61 1.43 -52.58
C ARG A 65 -28.96 2.11 -52.50
N LEU A 66 -29.15 3.03 -51.56
CA LEU A 66 -30.17 4.07 -51.68
C LEU A 66 -29.83 5.28 -50.80
N ILE A 67 -28.98 6.16 -51.31
CA ILE A 67 -29.05 7.56 -50.92
C ILE A 67 -29.06 8.34 -52.23
N ALA A 68 -30.27 8.65 -52.70
CA ALA A 68 -30.46 9.70 -53.68
C ALA A 68 -29.79 10.96 -53.11
N GLN A 69 -28.94 11.60 -53.93
CA GLN A 69 -28.30 12.85 -53.60
C GLN A 69 -29.37 13.86 -53.19
N ALA A 70 -29.46 14.14 -51.89
CA ALA A 70 -30.17 15.31 -51.42
C ALA A 70 -29.44 16.52 -52.04
N ASP A 71 -30.17 17.32 -52.80
CA ASP A 71 -29.70 18.60 -53.30
C ASP A 71 -29.30 19.47 -52.11
N TRP A 72 -27.99 19.62 -51.90
CA TRP A 72 -27.42 20.38 -50.79
C TRP A 72 -27.44 21.91 -51.03
N SER A 73 -28.19 22.39 -52.03
CA SER A 73 -28.18 23.80 -52.45
C SER A 73 -29.27 24.65 -51.78
N GLU A 74 -30.27 24.03 -51.14
CA GLU A 74 -31.35 24.77 -50.50
C GLU A 74 -30.89 25.27 -49.12
N PRO A 75 -30.77 26.59 -48.89
CA PRO A 75 -30.35 27.08 -47.58
C PRO A 75 -31.48 26.79 -46.58
N PRO A 76 -31.18 26.24 -45.38
CA PRO A 76 -32.20 25.74 -44.47
C PRO A 76 -33.26 26.81 -44.19
N PRO A 77 -34.53 26.42 -44.00
CA PRO A 77 -35.57 27.38 -43.68
C PRO A 77 -35.20 28.13 -42.37
N PRO A 78 -35.66 29.38 -42.21
CA PRO A 78 -35.16 30.28 -41.16
C PRO A 78 -35.33 29.74 -39.74
N ASP A 79 -36.35 28.90 -39.51
CA ASP A 79 -36.62 28.15 -38.29
C ASP A 79 -35.54 27.09 -37.99
N ALA A 80 -35.06 26.37 -39.00
CA ALA A 80 -33.97 25.41 -38.87
C ALA A 80 -32.62 26.10 -38.58
N ARG A 81 -32.39 27.30 -39.14
CA ARG A 81 -31.18 28.11 -38.81
C ARG A 81 -31.18 28.57 -37.36
N LEU A 82 -32.33 28.98 -36.86
CA LEU A 82 -32.51 29.33 -35.44
C LEU A 82 -32.26 28.12 -34.54
N ALA A 83 -32.76 26.94 -34.91
CA ALA A 83 -32.53 25.70 -34.16
C ALA A 83 -31.05 25.29 -34.15
N VAL A 84 -30.33 25.44 -35.27
CA VAL A 84 -28.88 25.13 -35.34
C VAL A 84 -28.05 26.15 -34.55
N ALA A 85 -28.40 27.43 -34.60
CA ALA A 85 -27.75 28.48 -33.80
C ALA A 85 -27.97 28.24 -32.30
N ASP A 86 -29.19 27.90 -31.91
CA ASP A 86 -29.59 27.59 -30.54
C ASP A 86 -28.90 26.31 -30.03
N ALA A 87 -28.81 25.25 -30.84
CA ALA A 87 -28.05 24.03 -30.51
C ALA A 87 -26.55 24.30 -30.33
N ARG A 88 -25.95 25.16 -31.18
CA ARG A 88 -24.54 25.56 -31.08
C ARG A 88 -24.28 26.43 -29.85
N GLN A 89 -25.25 27.24 -29.45
CA GLN A 89 -25.19 28.05 -28.23
C GLN A 89 -25.36 27.22 -26.96
N ARG A 90 -26.13 26.12 -27.02
CA ARG A 90 -26.24 25.12 -25.93
C ARG A 90 -24.98 24.26 -25.76
N GLN A 91 -24.13 24.12 -26.79
CA GLN A 91 -22.84 23.42 -26.70
C GLN A 91 -21.69 24.30 -26.16
N THR A 92 -22.00 25.30 -25.34
CA THR A 92 -20.97 26.07 -24.65
C THR A 92 -20.40 25.23 -23.50
N LYS A 93 -19.21 24.66 -23.77
CA LYS A 93 -18.33 23.87 -22.88
C LYS A 93 -18.49 22.34 -23.06
N PRO A 94 -17.48 21.68 -23.67
CA PRO A 94 -17.35 20.22 -23.62
C PRO A 94 -17.51 19.72 -22.17
N PRO A 95 -18.18 18.59 -21.92
CA PRO A 95 -18.23 17.99 -20.60
C PRO A 95 -16.81 17.87 -20.07
N ALA A 96 -16.54 18.45 -18.89
CA ALA A 96 -15.24 18.28 -18.27
C ALA A 96 -15.00 16.77 -18.09
N LEU A 97 -13.85 16.27 -18.54
CA LEU A 97 -13.43 14.91 -18.22
C LEU A 97 -13.60 14.72 -16.70
N PRO A 98 -14.16 13.58 -16.25
CA PRO A 98 -14.24 13.29 -14.83
C PRO A 98 -12.83 13.41 -14.24
N LYS A 99 -12.68 14.24 -13.20
CA LYS A 99 -11.41 14.42 -12.51
C LYS A 99 -10.93 13.03 -12.05
N PRO A 100 -9.68 12.62 -12.34
CA PRO A 100 -9.18 11.35 -11.86
C PRO A 100 -9.43 11.21 -10.36
N PRO A 101 -9.79 10.01 -9.86
CA PRO A 101 -9.91 9.79 -8.43
C PRO A 101 -8.63 10.25 -7.74
N GLN A 102 -8.76 11.20 -6.82
CA GLN A 102 -7.63 11.76 -6.09
C GLN A 102 -7.41 10.91 -4.83
N ILE A 103 -6.18 10.49 -4.61
CA ILE A 103 -5.78 9.89 -3.33
C ILE A 103 -5.93 10.97 -2.25
N PRO A 104 -6.72 10.75 -1.19
CA PRO A 104 -6.89 11.73 -0.12
C PRO A 104 -5.56 12.08 0.54
N VAL A 105 -5.35 13.36 0.82
CA VAL A 105 -4.19 13.82 1.59
C VAL A 105 -4.54 13.73 3.08
N PRO A 106 -3.81 12.93 3.88
CA PRO A 106 -4.06 12.79 5.31
C PRO A 106 -3.74 14.09 6.07
N PRO A 107 -4.43 14.34 7.19
CA PRO A 107 -4.00 15.35 8.16
C PRO A 107 -2.56 15.09 8.65
N PRO A 108 -1.85 16.12 9.14
CA PRO A 108 -0.51 15.94 9.69
C PRO A 108 -0.49 15.07 10.96
N GLY A 109 0.67 14.49 11.23
CA GLY A 109 1.03 13.79 12.45
C GLY A 109 0.17 12.56 12.74
N GLN A 110 -0.12 12.36 14.02
CA GLN A 110 -0.88 11.21 14.50
C GLN A 110 -2.29 11.11 13.91
N ALA A 111 -2.94 12.25 13.62
CA ALA A 111 -4.28 12.26 13.04
C ALA A 111 -4.30 11.61 11.64
N GLY A 112 -3.26 11.85 10.83
CA GLY A 112 -3.10 11.20 9.54
C GLY A 112 -2.88 9.69 9.65
N LEU A 113 -2.05 9.25 10.60
CA LEU A 113 -1.84 7.81 10.86
C LEU A 113 -3.15 7.13 11.25
N VAL A 114 -3.94 7.75 12.14
CA VAL A 114 -5.24 7.21 12.57
C VAL A 114 -6.22 7.14 11.40
N MET A 115 -6.27 8.15 10.54
CA MET A 115 -7.11 8.13 9.34
C MET A 115 -6.76 6.95 8.44
N LEU A 116 -5.48 6.75 8.16
CA LEU A 116 -4.99 5.69 7.27
C LEU A 116 -5.16 4.27 7.85
N LEU A 117 -5.06 4.14 9.17
CA LEU A 117 -5.37 2.90 9.88
C LEU A 117 -6.87 2.58 9.80
N ARG A 118 -7.74 3.59 9.94
CA ARG A 118 -9.19 3.41 9.86
C ARG A 118 -9.69 3.09 8.45
N SER A 119 -8.94 3.48 7.43
CA SER A 119 -9.25 3.20 6.03
C SER A 119 -8.56 1.93 5.50
N ASP A 120 -7.94 1.12 6.38
CA ASP A 120 -7.19 -0.10 6.04
C ASP A 120 -6.02 0.08 5.08
N VAL A 121 -5.63 1.32 4.76
CA VAL A 121 -4.47 1.60 3.90
C VAL A 121 -3.16 1.40 4.65
N LEU A 122 -3.19 1.58 5.98
CA LEU A 122 -2.14 1.15 6.90
C LEU A 122 -2.66 0.05 7.83
N ARG A 123 -1.76 -0.83 8.24
CA ARG A 123 -1.97 -1.71 9.41
C ARG A 123 -0.71 -1.80 10.26
N PRO A 124 -0.80 -2.21 11.53
CA PRO A 124 0.37 -2.58 12.31
C PRO A 124 1.22 -3.62 11.56
N ALA A 125 2.53 -3.40 11.53
CA ALA A 125 3.46 -4.30 10.87
C ALA A 125 3.61 -5.61 11.65
N ALA A 126 3.59 -6.74 10.95
CA ALA A 126 3.87 -8.01 11.58
C ALA A 126 5.39 -8.16 11.80
N PRO A 127 5.84 -8.76 12.92
CA PRO A 127 7.27 -8.99 13.17
C PRO A 127 7.96 -9.79 12.05
N ALA A 128 7.21 -10.69 11.39
CA ALA A 128 7.70 -11.49 10.27
C ALA A 128 8.05 -10.65 9.03
N GLU A 129 7.38 -9.51 8.82
CA GLU A 129 7.65 -8.60 7.70
C GLU A 129 8.95 -7.85 7.91
N LEU A 130 9.20 -7.34 9.13
CA LEU A 130 10.49 -6.73 9.47
C LEU A 130 11.63 -7.76 9.35
N ALA A 131 11.41 -9.00 9.81
CA ALA A 131 12.40 -10.06 9.64
C ALA A 131 12.65 -10.41 8.16
N ARG A 132 11.59 -10.39 7.33
CA ARG A 132 11.70 -10.58 5.87
C ARG A 132 12.54 -9.46 5.25
N TRP A 133 12.26 -8.22 5.61
CA TRP A 133 13.06 -7.07 5.17
C TRP A 133 14.54 -7.24 5.53
N LYS A 134 14.87 -7.57 6.78
CA LYS A 134 16.28 -7.78 7.22
C LYS A 134 17.01 -8.83 6.39
N ARG A 135 16.35 -9.95 6.09
CA ARG A 135 16.92 -10.99 5.21
C ARG A 135 17.13 -10.49 3.78
N ARG A 136 16.14 -9.77 3.24
CA ARG A 136 16.22 -9.21 1.89
C ARG A 136 17.31 -8.16 1.77
N HIS A 137 17.41 -7.28 2.76
CA HIS A 137 18.47 -6.28 2.88
C HIS A 137 19.86 -6.93 2.94
N ALA A 138 20.03 -7.96 3.78
CA ALA A 138 21.30 -8.70 3.85
C ALA A 138 21.69 -9.32 2.50
N ALA A 139 20.71 -9.84 1.75
CA ALA A 139 20.94 -10.41 0.44
C ALA A 139 21.26 -9.34 -0.63
N SER A 140 20.61 -8.17 -0.60
CA SER A 140 20.81 -7.12 -1.61
C SER A 140 22.03 -6.23 -1.34
N ALA A 141 22.31 -5.91 -0.07
CA ALA A 141 23.44 -5.08 0.35
C ALA A 141 24.73 -5.89 0.59
N GLY A 142 24.67 -7.23 0.60
CA GLY A 142 25.81 -8.09 0.91
C GLY A 142 26.25 -8.08 2.38
N ARG A 143 25.52 -7.35 3.24
CA ARG A 143 25.76 -7.25 4.69
C ARG A 143 24.43 -7.07 5.44
N PRO A 144 24.31 -7.59 6.68
CA PRO A 144 23.13 -7.35 7.49
C PRO A 144 22.97 -5.86 7.82
N ALA A 145 21.75 -5.47 8.20
CA ALA A 145 21.50 -4.15 8.76
C ALA A 145 22.40 -3.91 9.99
N SER A 146 22.92 -2.69 10.15
CA SER A 146 23.76 -2.35 11.29
C SER A 146 23.00 -2.49 12.61
N ARG A 147 23.74 -2.71 13.69
CA ARG A 147 23.15 -2.81 15.04
C ARG A 147 22.43 -1.52 15.44
N GLU A 148 22.95 -0.36 15.04
CA GLU A 148 22.36 0.95 15.34
C GLU A 148 21.04 1.13 14.59
N LEU A 149 21.00 0.79 13.30
CA LEU A 149 19.76 0.80 12.52
C LEU A 149 18.73 -0.15 13.14
N ASP A 150 19.13 -1.36 13.54
CA ASP A 150 18.20 -2.32 14.14
C ASP A 150 17.60 -1.81 15.47
N GLN A 151 18.43 -1.20 16.32
CA GLN A 151 17.97 -0.58 17.56
C GLN A 151 17.01 0.59 17.29
N GLN A 152 17.31 1.42 16.29
CA GLN A 152 16.45 2.53 15.93
C GLN A 152 15.09 2.04 15.40
N LEU A 153 15.08 1.04 14.51
CA LEU A 153 13.84 0.44 14.01
C LEU A 153 13.00 -0.17 15.15
N GLY A 154 13.65 -0.77 16.15
CA GLY A 154 12.97 -1.32 17.33
C GLY A 154 12.37 -0.29 18.30
N ARG A 155 12.71 1.00 18.18
CA ARG A 155 12.20 2.09 19.04
C ARG A 155 10.98 2.80 18.47
N MET A 156 10.70 2.64 17.18
CA MET A 156 9.61 3.32 16.49
C MET A 156 8.46 2.35 16.23
N PRO A 157 7.20 2.82 16.26
CA PRO A 157 6.07 2.01 15.83
C PRO A 157 6.18 1.71 14.33
N ALA A 158 5.81 0.51 13.92
CA ALA A 158 5.92 0.03 12.55
C ALA A 158 4.56 -0.27 11.93
N TYR A 159 4.34 0.18 10.70
CA TYR A 159 3.13 0.01 9.94
C TYR A 159 3.41 -0.53 8.54
N THR A 160 2.61 -1.48 8.07
CA THR A 160 2.65 -1.93 6.68
C THR A 160 1.67 -1.13 5.84
N ILE A 161 2.14 -0.63 4.70
CA ILE A 161 1.34 0.04 3.69
C ILE A 161 0.68 -1.01 2.80
N GLN A 162 -0.65 -0.95 2.70
CA GLN A 162 -1.47 -1.93 1.96
C GLN A 162 -2.02 -1.39 0.65
N GLY A 163 -1.98 -0.07 0.43
CA GLY A 163 -2.52 0.56 -0.76
C GLY A 163 -1.96 1.96 -1.01
N GLU A 164 -2.49 2.61 -2.03
CA GLU A 164 -2.11 3.97 -2.41
C GLU A 164 -2.44 4.98 -1.32
N MET A 165 -1.45 5.77 -0.89
CA MET A 165 -1.60 6.83 0.11
C MET A 165 -0.62 7.97 -0.12
N HIS A 166 -0.87 9.07 0.59
CA HIS A 166 0.13 10.10 0.87
C HIS A 166 0.70 9.90 2.27
N PHE A 167 1.98 10.20 2.47
CA PHE A 167 2.53 10.31 3.82
C PHE A 167 1.85 11.45 4.59
N PRO A 168 1.44 11.22 5.86
CA PRO A 168 1.10 12.32 6.75
C PRO A 168 2.29 13.27 6.90
N ALA A 169 2.03 14.57 6.77
CA ALA A 169 3.04 15.58 7.11
C ALA A 169 3.39 15.52 8.61
N ASP A 170 4.48 16.15 9.01
CA ASP A 170 4.88 16.31 10.43
C ASP A 170 5.09 15.03 11.25
N LEU A 171 5.41 13.91 10.61
CA LEU A 171 5.87 12.68 11.26
C LEU A 171 7.33 12.83 11.74
N THR A 172 7.52 13.58 12.82
CA THR A 172 8.83 13.94 13.37
C THR A 172 8.91 13.63 14.87
N GLY A 173 10.13 13.45 15.38
CA GLY A 173 10.38 13.21 16.80
C GLY A 173 9.63 12.00 17.34
N ALA A 174 8.80 12.19 18.36
CA ALA A 174 7.99 11.13 18.97
C ALA A 174 6.90 10.55 18.03
N HIS A 175 6.63 11.21 16.90
CA HIS A 175 5.67 10.76 15.90
C HIS A 175 6.35 10.17 14.65
N ALA A 176 7.68 10.02 14.65
CA ALA A 176 8.37 9.29 13.60
C ALA A 176 8.04 7.79 13.69
N VAL A 177 7.81 7.17 12.52
CA VAL A 177 7.38 5.77 12.43
C VAL A 177 8.23 5.01 11.41
N VAL A 178 8.06 3.68 11.38
CA VAL A 178 8.59 2.83 10.32
C VAL A 178 7.43 2.42 9.41
N PHE A 179 7.57 2.68 8.12
CA PHE A 179 6.69 2.18 7.08
C PHE A 179 7.31 0.99 6.38
N LEU A 180 6.58 -0.11 6.27
CA LEU A 180 6.94 -1.25 5.43
C LEU A 180 6.14 -1.14 4.14
N LEU A 181 6.82 -0.93 3.03
CA LEU A 181 6.20 -0.88 1.71
C LEU A 181 5.95 -2.30 1.23
N GLY A 182 4.68 -2.65 1.02
CA GLY A 182 4.27 -3.95 0.50
C GLY A 182 4.80 -4.21 -0.91
N GLU A 183 5.02 -5.48 -1.26
CA GLU A 183 5.75 -5.86 -2.49
C GLU A 183 5.12 -5.36 -3.80
N LYS A 184 3.80 -5.11 -3.80
CA LYS A 184 3.02 -4.69 -4.97
C LYS A 184 2.31 -3.35 -4.75
N VAL A 185 2.75 -2.60 -3.75
CA VAL A 185 2.13 -1.31 -3.40
C VAL A 185 3.00 -0.20 -3.97
N PRO A 186 2.41 0.76 -4.72
CA PRO A 186 3.18 1.89 -5.22
C PRO A 186 3.73 2.73 -4.06
N TYR A 187 4.89 3.35 -4.29
CA TYR A 187 5.50 4.22 -3.30
C TYR A 187 4.55 5.39 -2.95
N PRO A 188 4.28 5.66 -1.66
CA PRO A 188 3.37 6.72 -1.28
C PRO A 188 3.81 8.10 -1.75
N GLN A 189 2.85 8.96 -2.01
CA GLN A 189 3.12 10.34 -2.41
C GLN A 189 3.53 11.20 -1.21
N GLY A 190 4.24 12.30 -1.48
CA GLY A 190 4.73 13.21 -0.44
C GLY A 190 6.04 12.74 0.23
N SER A 191 6.41 13.41 1.32
CA SER A 191 7.64 13.12 2.06
C SER A 191 7.34 12.31 3.31
N PRO A 192 8.10 11.24 3.62
CA PRO A 192 7.98 10.50 4.87
C PRO A 192 8.50 11.28 6.10
N GLY A 193 9.06 12.48 5.91
CA GLY A 193 9.61 13.28 7.00
C GLY A 193 10.81 12.60 7.67
N HIS A 194 10.75 12.41 8.99
CA HIS A 194 11.77 11.65 9.75
C HIS A 194 11.43 10.15 9.88
N SER A 195 10.34 9.71 9.25
CA SER A 195 9.97 8.29 9.22
C SER A 195 10.91 7.51 8.29
N VAL A 196 11.03 6.22 8.57
CA VAL A 196 11.80 5.28 7.75
C VAL A 196 10.86 4.52 6.84
N VAL A 197 11.23 4.33 5.58
CA VAL A 197 10.51 3.46 4.66
C VAL A 197 11.39 2.25 4.31
N LEU A 198 10.90 1.06 4.63
CA LEU A 198 11.52 -0.22 4.37
C LEU A 198 10.80 -0.90 3.20
N ASP A 199 11.48 -1.04 2.06
CA ASP A 199 10.92 -1.71 0.90
C ASP A 199 11.08 -3.22 1.01
N LEU A 200 9.97 -3.95 1.14
CA LEU A 200 9.97 -5.42 1.24
C LEU A 200 10.43 -6.11 -0.04
N SER A 201 10.22 -5.49 -1.21
CA SER A 201 10.59 -6.05 -2.50
C SER A 201 12.09 -6.02 -2.73
N SER A 202 12.72 -4.86 -2.49
CA SER A 202 14.15 -4.66 -2.77
C SER A 202 15.06 -4.88 -1.56
N GLY A 203 14.52 -4.79 -0.34
CA GLY A 203 15.33 -4.73 0.89
C GLY A 203 15.98 -3.35 1.09
N SER A 204 15.55 -2.33 0.34
CA SER A 204 16.07 -0.97 0.49
C SER A 204 15.56 -0.32 1.77
N CYS A 205 16.36 0.61 2.28
CA CYS A 205 16.00 1.52 3.37
C CYS A 205 15.99 2.94 2.80
N ILE A 206 14.86 3.65 2.93
CA ILE A 206 14.68 5.01 2.43
C ILE A 206 14.35 5.93 3.62
N GLY A 207 14.97 7.11 3.65
CA GLY A 207 14.80 8.11 4.70
C GLY A 207 16.12 8.51 5.36
N ALA A 208 16.10 9.61 6.13
CA ALA A 208 17.30 10.13 6.78
C ALA A 208 18.04 9.12 7.68
N PRO A 209 17.36 8.25 8.46
CA PRO A 209 18.03 7.24 9.29
C PRO A 209 18.77 6.17 8.50
N CYS A 210 18.42 5.97 7.23
CA CYS A 210 19.02 4.97 6.38
C CYS A 210 20.42 5.38 5.91
N HIS A 211 20.67 6.67 5.67
CA HIS A 211 22.02 7.11 5.24
C HIS A 211 23.01 7.17 6.41
N GLY A 212 22.59 7.66 7.58
CA GLY A 212 23.50 7.90 8.71
C GLY A 212 23.94 6.63 9.47
N LEU A 213 23.21 5.52 9.31
CA LEU A 213 23.40 4.30 10.10
C LEU A 213 23.76 3.07 9.28
N LEU A 214 23.79 3.18 7.95
CA LEU A 214 24.28 2.11 7.09
C LEU A 214 25.80 2.07 7.01
N GLY A 215 26.53 3.03 7.59
CA GLY A 215 27.99 3.02 7.61
C GLY A 215 28.55 3.03 6.19
N GLU A 216 28.63 4.23 5.62
CA GLU A 216 29.72 4.55 4.70
C GLU A 216 30.96 4.91 5.52
#